data_AF-A0A6A3BQN5-F1
#
_entry.id   AF-A0A6A3BQN5-F1
#
_cell.length_a   1.000
_cell.length_b   1.000
_cell.length_c   1.000
_cell.angle_alpha   90.00
_cell.angle_beta   90.00
_cell.angle_gamma   90.00
#
_symmetry.space_group_name_H-M   'P 1'
#
loop_
_entity.id
_entity.type
_entity.pdbx_description
1 polymer ?
#
loop_
_entity_poly.entity_id
_entity_poly.type
_entity_poly.pdbx_seq_one_letter_code
_entity_poly.pdbx_strand_id
1 'polypeptide(L)'
;MLPRGIISNFRSPAVPFPATFKYSISNKDLEYRGFALRRTISDLNLDHLNSVFVAVGFPRRDPEKIKLALEHTQSLLWFEHRRSHKPVAFARATGDGVFNAIIWDVVVDPSFQGLGLGLDKAVMERLIEQLLDKGVKSGGGF
;
A
#
# COMPACT_ATOMS: atom_id res chain seq x y z
N MET A 1 24.53 -37.49 13.47
CA MET A 1 23.22 -37.75 14.12
C MET A 1 22.84 -36.48 14.87
N LEU A 2 22.03 -35.61 14.25
CA LEU A 2 21.53 -34.36 14.85
C LEU A 2 20.06 -34.57 15.23
N PRO A 3 19.59 -34.08 16.39
CA PRO A 3 18.21 -34.33 16.80
C PRO A 3 17.25 -33.55 15.90
N ARG A 4 16.22 -34.23 15.40
CA ARG A 4 15.11 -33.64 14.65
C ARG A 4 14.33 -32.71 15.60
N GLY A 5 14.54 -31.41 15.46
CA GLY A 5 13.73 -30.39 16.11
C GLY A 5 12.30 -30.42 15.56
N ILE A 6 11.35 -30.57 16.47
CA ILE A 6 9.91 -30.49 16.24
C ILE A 6 9.61 -29.09 15.69
N ILE A 7 9.17 -28.99 14.43
CA ILE A 7 8.58 -27.76 13.90
C ILE A 7 7.15 -27.69 14.44
N SER A 8 6.98 -27.05 15.59
CA SER A 8 5.65 -26.71 16.09
C SER A 8 5.04 -25.67 15.15
N ASN A 9 3.95 -26.03 14.49
CA ASN A 9 3.07 -25.08 13.78
C ASN A 9 2.55 -24.04 14.77
N PHE A 10 3.29 -22.93 14.93
CA PHE A 10 2.80 -21.75 15.62
C PHE A 10 1.81 -21.04 14.71
N ARG A 11 0.57 -21.52 14.71
CA ARG A 11 -0.56 -20.72 14.26
C ARG A 11 -0.86 -19.74 15.39
N SER A 12 -0.25 -18.56 15.33
CA SER A 12 -0.59 -17.47 16.25
C SER A 12 -2.10 -17.23 16.21
N PRO A 13 -2.79 -17.19 17.36
CA PRO A 13 -4.20 -16.86 17.39
C PRO A 13 -4.37 -15.44 16.84
N ALA A 14 -5.19 -15.31 15.79
CA ALA A 14 -5.61 -14.02 15.28
C ALA A 14 -6.38 -13.31 16.39
N VAL A 15 -5.73 -12.38 17.08
CA VAL A 15 -6.41 -11.46 17.98
C VAL A 15 -7.24 -10.55 17.06
N PRO A 16 -8.58 -10.48 17.23
CA PRO A 16 -9.40 -9.61 16.41
C PRO A 16 -9.00 -8.17 16.75
N PHE A 17 -8.41 -7.48 15.78
CA PHE A 17 -8.12 -6.06 15.87
C PHE A 17 -9.47 -5.31 15.96
N PRO A 18 -9.60 -4.23 16.74
CA PRO A 18 -10.87 -3.54 16.90
C PRO A 18 -11.43 -3.11 15.53
N ALA A 19 -12.65 -3.56 15.29
CA ALA A 19 -13.43 -3.39 14.09
C ALA A 19 -13.83 -1.91 13.92
N THR A 20 -13.00 -1.12 13.24
CA THR A 20 -13.34 -0.14 12.19
C THR A 20 -12.16 0.83 12.03
N PHE A 21 -11.42 0.68 10.93
CA PHE A 21 -10.46 1.71 10.54
C PHE A 21 -11.25 2.96 10.13
N LYS A 22 -11.16 4.03 10.91
CA LYS A 22 -11.85 5.29 10.59
C LYS A 22 -11.06 6.03 9.52
N TYR A 23 -11.44 5.85 8.26
CA TYR A 23 -10.87 6.64 7.18
C TYR A 23 -11.38 8.08 7.22
N SER A 24 -10.53 9.02 6.82
CA SER A 24 -10.93 10.42 6.61
C SER A 24 -11.86 10.57 5.41
N ILE A 25 -11.80 9.63 4.46
CA ILE A 25 -12.73 9.51 3.33
C ILE A 25 -13.01 8.03 3.04
N SER A 26 -14.28 7.67 2.91
CA SER A 26 -14.67 6.27 2.68
C SER A 26 -14.30 5.79 1.27
N ASN A 27 -14.18 4.47 1.08
CA ASN A 27 -13.98 3.89 -0.26
C ASN A 27 -15.11 4.27 -1.22
N LYS A 28 -16.35 4.30 -0.71
CA LYS A 28 -17.54 4.65 -1.49
C LYS A 28 -17.48 6.11 -1.97
N ASP A 29 -17.04 7.04 -1.13
CA ASP A 29 -16.88 8.45 -1.51
C ASP A 29 -15.76 8.65 -2.53
N LEU A 30 -14.64 7.93 -2.40
CA LEU A 30 -13.57 7.94 -3.40
C LEU A 30 -14.06 7.39 -4.75
N GLU A 31 -14.84 6.32 -4.75
CA GLU A 31 -15.45 5.77 -5.97
C GLU A 31 -16.43 6.75 -6.63
N TYR A 32 -17.28 7.42 -5.86
CA TYR A 32 -18.16 8.48 -6.38
C TYR A 32 -17.38 9.65 -6.97
N ARG A 33 -16.20 9.94 -6.43
CA ARG A 33 -15.27 10.94 -6.97
C ARG A 33 -14.42 10.43 -8.14
N GLY A 34 -14.64 9.19 -8.58
CA GLY A 34 -13.98 8.60 -9.75
C GLY A 34 -12.63 7.95 -9.47
N PHE A 35 -12.33 7.60 -8.22
CA PHE A 35 -11.10 6.90 -7.83
C PHE A 35 -11.41 5.44 -7.45
N ALA A 36 -10.76 4.49 -8.10
CA ALA A 36 -10.87 3.08 -7.76
C ALA A 36 -9.63 2.63 -6.96
N LEU A 37 -9.85 2.05 -5.78
CA LEU A 37 -8.78 1.46 -4.98
C LEU A 37 -8.38 0.11 -5.57
N ARG A 38 -7.07 -0.09 -5.77
CA ARG A 38 -6.46 -1.32 -6.24
C ARG A 38 -5.41 -1.77 -5.22
N ARG A 39 -5.32 -3.08 -4.96
CA ARG A 39 -4.39 -3.67 -3.97
C ARG A 39 -3.45 -4.72 -4.58
N THR A 40 -3.53 -4.92 -5.90
CA THR A 40 -2.65 -5.82 -6.66
C THR A 40 -1.94 -5.02 -7.75
N ILE A 41 -0.89 -5.60 -8.31
CA ILE A 41 -0.17 -5.03 -9.47
C ILE A 41 -0.87 -5.36 -10.79
N SER A 42 -1.95 -6.13 -10.76
CA SER A 42 -2.78 -6.40 -11.93
C SER A 42 -3.26 -5.08 -12.53
N ASP A 43 -3.18 -4.96 -13.84
CA ASP A 43 -3.61 -3.77 -14.61
C ASP A 43 -2.82 -2.47 -14.30
N LEU A 44 -1.77 -2.54 -13.47
CA LEU A 44 -0.91 -1.40 -13.19
C LEU A 44 0.09 -1.20 -14.33
N ASN A 45 -0.17 -0.21 -15.18
CA ASN A 45 0.78 0.20 -16.21
C ASN A 45 2.00 0.91 -15.57
N LEU A 46 3.18 0.30 -15.72
CA LEU A 46 4.42 0.78 -15.08
C LEU A 46 4.97 2.06 -15.69
N ASP A 47 4.70 2.34 -16.96
CA ASP A 47 5.06 3.62 -17.58
C ASP A 47 4.22 4.76 -17.01
N HIS A 48 2.93 4.54 -16.78
CA HIS A 48 2.08 5.51 -16.10
C HIS A 48 2.48 5.71 -14.64
N LEU A 49 2.82 4.63 -13.92
CA LEU A 49 3.36 4.75 -12.55
C LEU A 49 4.66 5.58 -12.54
N ASN A 50 5.55 5.35 -13.50
CA ASN A 50 6.76 6.15 -13.67
C ASN A 50 6.44 7.64 -13.90
N SER A 51 5.40 7.96 -14.67
CA SER A 51 4.98 9.35 -14.86
C SER A 51 4.55 10.00 -13.54
N VAL A 52 3.90 9.26 -12.64
CA VAL A 52 3.57 9.75 -11.28
C VAL A 52 4.83 10.00 -10.46
N PHE A 53 5.81 9.08 -10.50
CA PHE A 53 7.10 9.28 -9.83
C PHE A 53 7.81 10.54 -10.31
N VAL A 54 7.90 10.73 -11.64
CA VAL A 54 8.53 11.92 -12.22
C VAL A 54 7.79 13.19 -11.83
N ALA A 55 6.45 13.16 -11.82
CA ALA A 55 5.64 14.33 -11.47
C ALA A 55 5.87 14.81 -10.02
N VAL A 56 6.20 13.90 -9.09
CA VAL A 56 6.55 14.26 -7.70
C VAL A 56 8.06 14.50 -7.48
N GLY A 57 8.85 14.55 -8.56
CA GLY A 57 10.29 14.83 -8.51
C GLY A 57 11.17 13.60 -8.26
N PHE A 58 10.63 12.38 -8.27
CA PHE A 58 11.45 11.17 -8.20
C PHE A 58 12.07 10.86 -9.57
N PRO A 59 13.26 10.24 -9.62
CA PRO A 59 13.86 9.82 -10.87
C PRO A 59 12.98 8.76 -11.55
N ARG A 60 12.92 8.81 -12.89
CA ARG A 60 12.34 7.72 -13.68
C ARG A 60 13.14 6.44 -13.43
N ARG A 61 12.43 5.32 -13.25
CA ARG A 61 13.03 4.01 -12.98
C ARG A 61 12.76 3.06 -14.15
N ASP A 62 13.65 2.10 -14.33
CA ASP A 62 13.49 1.02 -15.30
C ASP A 62 12.22 0.19 -14.98
N PRO A 63 11.24 0.07 -15.90
CA PRO A 63 10.00 -0.68 -15.68
C PRO A 63 10.23 -2.12 -15.20
N GLU A 64 11.26 -2.82 -15.69
CA GLU A 64 11.53 -4.20 -15.27
C GLU A 64 11.99 -4.27 -13.81
N LYS A 65 12.78 -3.28 -13.36
CA LYS A 65 13.19 -3.16 -11.95
C LYS A 65 12.03 -2.76 -11.05
N ILE A 66 11.11 -1.92 -11.53
CA ILE A 66 9.87 -1.62 -10.80
C ILE A 66 9.08 -2.90 -10.62
N LYS A 67 8.83 -3.65 -11.72
CA LYS A 67 8.07 -4.90 -11.68
C LYS A 67 8.63 -5.86 -10.63
N LEU A 68 9.93 -6.12 -10.68
CA LEU A 68 10.59 -6.98 -9.70
C LEU A 68 10.43 -6.46 -8.26
N ALA A 69 10.60 -5.16 -8.03
CA ALA A 69 10.41 -4.57 -6.71
C ALA A 69 8.97 -4.71 -6.20
N LEU A 70 7.97 -4.62 -7.09
CA LEU A 70 6.57 -4.80 -6.75
C LEU A 70 6.21 -6.26 -6.48
N GLU A 71 6.79 -7.21 -7.21
CA GLU A 71 6.61 -8.65 -6.98
C GLU A 71 7.13 -9.10 -5.61
N HIS A 72 8.17 -8.42 -5.09
CA HIS A 72 8.71 -8.64 -3.74
C HIS A 72 8.15 -7.69 -2.68
N THR A 73 7.12 -6.91 -3.01
CA THR A 73 6.47 -6.00 -2.06
C THR A 73 5.33 -6.69 -1.32
N GLN A 74 5.41 -6.69 0.01
CA GLN A 74 4.41 -7.37 0.83
C GLN A 74 3.07 -6.63 0.86
N SER A 75 3.06 -5.30 1.03
CA SER A 75 1.86 -4.46 1.04
C SER A 75 1.96 -3.34 0.02
N LEU A 76 0.99 -3.28 -0.88
CA LEU A 76 0.88 -2.19 -1.84
C LEU A 76 -0.59 -1.87 -2.09
N LEU A 77 -0.80 -0.62 -2.50
CA LEU A 77 -2.07 -0.16 -3.02
C LEU A 77 -1.85 1.02 -3.96
N TRP A 78 -2.83 1.26 -4.81
CA TRP A 78 -2.86 2.42 -5.67
C TRP A 78 -4.29 2.84 -5.98
N PHE A 79 -4.46 4.11 -6.33
CA PHE A 79 -5.71 4.65 -6.81
C PHE A 79 -5.64 4.86 -8.32
N GLU A 80 -6.62 4.31 -9.01
CA GLU A 80 -6.85 4.51 -10.43
C GLU A 80 -7.88 5.63 -10.60
N HIS A 81 -7.60 6.61 -11.47
CA HIS A 81 -8.60 7.56 -11.90
C HIS A 81 -9.44 6.95 -13.04
N ARG A 82 -10.73 6.68 -12.78
CA ARG A 82 -11.64 5.90 -13.65
C ARG A 82 -11.78 6.47 -15.06
N ARG A 83 -11.69 7.80 -15.23
CA ARG A 83 -11.84 8.42 -16.55
C ARG A 83 -10.61 8.21 -17.43
N SER A 84 -9.41 8.25 -16.85
CA SER A 84 -8.16 8.14 -17.60
C SER A 84 -7.54 6.75 -17.57
N HIS A 85 -8.02 5.84 -16.70
CA HIS A 85 -7.41 4.53 -16.44
C HIS A 85 -5.91 4.64 -16.11
N LYS A 86 -5.56 5.65 -15.31
CA LYS A 86 -4.18 5.91 -14.89
C LYS A 86 -4.04 5.81 -13.37
N PRO A 87 -2.92 5.26 -12.86
CA PRO A 87 -2.57 5.44 -11.46
C PRO A 87 -2.37 6.93 -11.18
N VAL A 88 -3.01 7.43 -10.13
CA VAL A 88 -2.87 8.82 -9.66
C VAL A 88 -2.32 8.90 -8.24
N ALA A 89 -2.31 7.78 -7.53
CA ALA A 89 -1.62 7.66 -6.26
C ALA A 89 -1.17 6.22 -6.05
N PHE A 90 -0.03 6.03 -5.40
CA PHE A 90 0.58 4.72 -5.19
C PHE A 90 1.31 4.72 -3.85
N ALA A 91 1.19 3.62 -3.11
CA ALA A 91 2.08 3.38 -2.00
C ALA A 91 2.45 1.91 -1.81
N ARG A 92 3.64 1.69 -1.25
CA ARG A 92 4.13 0.36 -0.92
C ARG A 92 4.95 0.31 0.36
N ALA A 93 4.90 -0.85 1.01
CA ALA A 93 5.68 -1.17 2.18
C ALA A 93 6.13 -2.64 2.17
N THR A 94 7.29 -2.90 2.76
CA THR A 94 7.80 -4.25 3.05
C THR A 94 8.06 -4.39 4.54
N GLY A 95 7.85 -5.56 5.10
CA GLY A 95 8.10 -5.80 6.52
C GLY A 95 8.52 -7.23 6.81
N ASP A 96 8.66 -7.54 8.08
CA ASP A 96 8.83 -8.91 8.58
C ASP A 96 7.48 -9.62 8.81
N GLY A 97 6.37 -8.91 8.63
CA GLY A 97 5.01 -9.42 8.84
C GLY A 97 4.63 -9.60 10.32
N VAL A 98 5.44 -9.12 11.26
CA VAL A 98 5.22 -9.34 12.70
C VAL A 98 5.47 -8.08 13.51
N PHE A 99 6.61 -7.42 13.33
CA PHE A 99 7.05 -6.30 14.16
C PHE A 99 7.33 -5.03 13.37
N ASN A 100 7.93 -5.16 12.18
CA ASN A 100 8.47 -4.02 11.45
C ASN A 100 7.91 -3.95 10.04
N ALA A 101 7.66 -2.72 9.59
CA ALA A 101 7.41 -2.40 8.20
C ALA A 101 8.10 -1.08 7.83
N ILE A 102 8.70 -1.07 6.63
CA ILE A 102 9.29 0.10 6.00
C ILE A 102 8.38 0.51 4.85
N ILE A 103 7.89 1.74 4.91
CA ILE A 103 7.17 2.38 3.81
C ILE A 103 8.22 2.95 2.84
N TRP A 104 8.13 2.60 1.56
CA TRP A 104 9.11 3.00 0.55
C TRP A 104 8.66 4.19 -0.26
N ASP A 105 7.71 3.96 -1.17
CA ASP A 105 7.16 4.97 -2.05
C ASP A 105 5.77 5.31 -1.54
N VAL A 106 5.50 6.60 -1.33
CA VAL A 106 4.16 7.17 -1.13
C VAL A 106 4.06 8.37 -2.04
N VAL A 107 3.31 8.23 -3.13
CA VAL A 107 3.23 9.25 -4.17
C VAL A 107 1.79 9.51 -4.56
N VAL A 108 1.50 10.78 -4.83
CA VAL A 108 0.22 11.26 -5.35
C VAL A 108 0.54 12.24 -6.47
N ASP A 109 -0.05 12.06 -7.64
CA ASP A 109 0.07 12.99 -8.76
C ASP A 109 -0.31 14.41 -8.29
N PRO A 110 0.58 15.42 -8.45
CA PRO A 110 0.34 16.79 -7.99
C PRO A 110 -0.99 17.39 -8.49
N SER A 111 -1.47 16.97 -9.66
CA SER A 111 -2.74 17.42 -10.25
C SER A 111 -3.96 17.02 -9.39
N PHE A 112 -3.78 16.04 -8.51
CA PHE A 112 -4.79 15.53 -7.59
C PHE A 112 -4.50 15.88 -6.13
N GLN A 113 -3.44 16.65 -5.86
CA GLN A 113 -3.14 17.23 -4.56
C GLN A 113 -3.87 18.57 -4.39
N GLY A 114 -4.13 19.00 -3.14
CA GLY A 114 -4.70 20.33 -2.86
C GLY A 114 -6.17 20.55 -3.27
N LEU A 115 -6.82 19.59 -3.95
CA LEU A 115 -8.22 19.66 -4.36
C LEU A 115 -9.23 19.29 -3.24
N GLY A 116 -8.77 19.23 -1.98
CA GLY A 116 -9.59 18.74 -0.86
C GLY A 116 -9.98 17.26 -0.97
N LEU A 117 -9.27 16.49 -1.81
CA LEU A 117 -9.50 15.05 -1.98
C LEU A 117 -8.86 14.21 -0.86
N GLY A 118 -7.77 14.71 -0.27
CA GLY A 118 -7.02 14.02 0.78
C GLY A 118 -6.48 12.66 0.35
N LEU A 119 -6.09 12.49 -0.93
CA LEU A 119 -5.63 11.22 -1.48
C LEU A 119 -4.33 10.73 -0.82
N ASP A 120 -3.43 11.64 -0.45
CA ASP A 120 -2.23 11.37 0.33
C ASP A 120 -2.57 10.69 1.67
N LYS A 121 -3.52 11.27 2.41
CA LYS A 121 -4.01 10.71 3.67
C LYS A 121 -4.76 9.40 3.43
N ALA A 122 -5.61 9.34 2.40
CA ALA A 122 -6.40 8.16 2.05
C ALA A 122 -5.51 6.96 1.71
N VAL A 123 -4.42 7.19 0.98
CA VAL A 123 -3.40 6.18 0.64
C VAL A 123 -2.71 5.68 1.91
N MET A 124 -2.24 6.59 2.77
CA MET A 124 -1.56 6.23 4.00
C MET A 124 -2.46 5.44 4.95
N GLU A 125 -3.70 5.88 5.18
CA GLU A 125 -4.66 5.20 6.04
C GLU A 125 -4.90 3.75 5.60
N ARG A 126 -5.06 3.51 4.29
CA ARG A 126 -5.30 2.17 3.72
C ARG A 126 -4.05 1.30 3.68
N LEU A 127 -2.86 1.89 3.62
CA LEU A 127 -1.60 1.15 3.67
C LEU A 127 -1.32 0.70 5.12
N ILE A 128 -1.55 1.59 6.10
CA ILE A 128 -1.41 1.27 7.52
C ILE A 128 -2.39 0.17 7.92
N GLU A 129 -3.65 0.27 7.51
CA GLU A 129 -4.64 -0.80 7.70
C GLU A 129 -4.13 -2.14 7.14
N GLN A 130 -3.65 -2.17 5.89
CA GLN A 130 -3.09 -3.40 5.30
C GLN A 130 -1.91 -3.98 6.07
N LEU A 131 -1.07 -3.15 6.68
CA LEU A 131 0.08 -3.59 7.47
C LEU A 131 -0.38 -4.17 8.82
N LEU A 132 -1.36 -3.52 9.47
CA LEU A 132 -1.95 -4.00 10.72
C LEU A 132 -2.70 -5.32 10.53
N ASP A 133 -3.47 -5.45 9.45
CA ASP A 133 -4.17 -6.70 9.08
C ASP A 133 -3.21 -7.86 8.87
N LYS A 134 -1.98 -7.57 8.41
CA LYS A 134 -0.92 -8.57 8.21
C LYS A 134 -0.15 -8.90 9.49
N GLY A 135 -0.50 -8.28 10.61
CA GLY A 135 0.09 -8.57 11.91
C GLY A 135 1.31 -7.73 12.25
N VAL A 136 1.65 -6.69 11.47
CA VAL A 136 2.66 -5.71 11.86
C VAL A 136 2.11 -4.91 13.03
N LYS A 137 2.53 -5.24 14.25
CA LYS A 137 2.12 -4.52 15.47
C LYS A 137 3.18 -3.50 15.82
N SER A 138 2.79 -2.24 16.03
CA SER A 138 3.63 -1.33 16.83
C SER A 138 3.78 -1.95 18.22
N GLY A 139 5.01 -2.29 18.61
CA GLY A 139 5.28 -2.78 19.96
C GLY A 139 4.98 -1.70 21.00
N GLY A 140 4.16 -2.02 22.01
CA GLY A 140 3.85 -1.19 23.18
C GLY A 140 2.84 -0.07 22.91
N GLY A 141 1.81 0.16 23.71
CA GLY A 141 1.86 0.10 25.17
C GLY A 141 2.76 1.24 25.67
N PHE A 142 2.25 2.48 25.61
CA PHE A 142 2.65 3.55 26.52
C PHE A 142 1.47 3.81 27.44
#